data_AF-A0A9E3NV78-F1
#
_entry.id   AF-A0A9E3NV78-F1
#
_cell.length_a   1.000
_cell.length_b   1.000
_cell.length_c   1.000
_cell.angle_alpha   90.00
_cell.angle_beta   90.00
_cell.angle_gamma   90.00
#
_symmetry.space_group_name_H-M   'P 1'
#
loop_
_entity.id
_entity.type
_entity.pdbx_description
1 polymer ?
#
loop_
_entity_poly.entity_id
_entity_poly.type
_entity_poly.pdbx_seq_one_letter_code
_entity_poly.pdbx_strand_id
1 'polypeptide(L)'
;MRIFSAYAPVVVGSFLSLSPALGGCSPKAPVEHLVWARTESGATVTYRIDEGGRRIDRVDGIRIATSEGEWRWITKRIPVATDPCDLEGDATSLPAQPGYATSASLIRDGRERREQIVVTPDAVDHANEIRHDVALAASLGPYLFVEDSTYVYACGAHGNTTKRFIVWDAERDRPIDVLGTVPDPAGLVARASSELHPAGALDGPTLDGPDDEARVTEVRPVLRGLRAGPLPFEAQVTVADCYACSDGSWGSYARSVRLPSAPPRALAARAEVPEGVARFAQAHPDLAVGGWSSVAPSYTAPAQP
;
A
#
# COMPACT_ATOMS: atom_id res chain seq x y z
N MET A 1 72.55 68.69 -2.54
CA MET A 1 73.24 67.39 -2.66
C MET A 1 72.34 66.30 -2.10
N ARG A 2 71.68 65.53 -2.97
CA ARG A 2 71.26 64.13 -2.78
C ARG A 2 70.62 63.66 -4.09
N ILE A 3 71.25 62.65 -4.67
CA ILE A 3 70.91 61.94 -5.91
C ILE A 3 69.83 60.92 -5.54
N PHE A 4 68.77 60.81 -6.33
CA PHE A 4 67.93 59.61 -6.32
C PHE A 4 67.67 59.13 -7.75
N SER A 5 68.08 57.88 -7.96
CA SER A 5 68.07 57.12 -9.19
C SER A 5 66.71 56.45 -9.38
N ALA A 6 66.18 56.47 -10.60
CA ALA A 6 64.92 55.84 -10.96
C ALA A 6 65.14 54.33 -11.24
N TYR A 7 64.40 53.48 -10.54
CA TYR A 7 64.28 52.05 -10.84
C TYR A 7 63.00 51.81 -11.66
N ALA A 8 63.14 51.12 -12.80
CA ALA A 8 62.02 50.63 -13.60
C ALA A 8 61.54 49.28 -13.06
N PRO A 9 60.21 49.02 -12.99
CA PRO A 9 59.69 47.72 -12.59
C PRO A 9 59.75 46.71 -13.74
N VAL A 10 60.20 45.49 -13.40
CA VAL A 10 60.17 44.30 -14.25
C VAL A 10 58.76 43.72 -14.21
N VAL A 11 58.10 43.63 -15.38
CA VAL A 11 56.81 42.95 -15.55
C VAL A 11 57.07 41.47 -15.77
N VAL A 12 56.71 40.64 -14.79
CA VAL A 12 56.72 39.17 -14.92
C VAL A 12 55.35 38.72 -15.42
N GLY A 13 55.29 38.26 -16.67
CA GLY A 13 54.08 37.70 -17.27
C GLY A 13 53.78 36.30 -16.72
N SER A 14 52.76 36.19 -15.88
CA SER A 14 52.19 34.89 -15.48
C SER A 14 51.23 34.39 -16.55
N PHE A 15 51.64 33.35 -17.28
CA PHE A 15 50.74 32.58 -18.14
C PHE A 15 49.90 31.65 -17.28
N LEU A 16 48.66 32.05 -16.97
CA LEU A 16 47.65 31.15 -16.42
C LEU A 16 47.23 30.16 -17.50
N SER A 17 47.67 28.90 -17.35
CA SER A 17 47.16 27.79 -18.14
C SER A 17 45.72 27.50 -17.70
N LEU A 18 44.76 28.01 -18.48
CA LEU A 18 43.35 27.62 -18.38
C LEU A 18 43.21 26.20 -18.94
N SER A 19 43.35 25.19 -18.09
CA SER A 19 42.84 23.85 -18.42
C SER A 19 41.31 23.97 -18.55
N PRO A 20 40.71 23.62 -19.69
CA PRO A 20 39.26 23.52 -19.78
C PRO A 20 38.83 22.46 -18.77
N ALA A 21 38.10 22.87 -17.73
CA ALA A 21 37.42 21.96 -16.85
C ALA A 21 36.41 21.20 -17.72
N LEU A 22 36.81 20.02 -18.19
CA LEU A 22 35.90 19.04 -18.76
C LEU A 22 34.90 18.75 -17.64
N GLY A 23 33.73 19.38 -17.72
CA GLY A 23 32.60 19.14 -16.84
C GLY A 23 32.19 17.69 -16.98
N GLY A 24 32.83 16.82 -16.20
CA GLY A 24 32.48 15.42 -16.13
C GLY A 24 31.07 15.31 -15.57
N CYS A 25 30.09 15.04 -16.42
CA CYS A 25 28.82 14.51 -15.97
C CYS A 25 29.13 13.23 -15.21
N SER A 26 29.12 13.28 -13.87
CA SER A 26 29.17 12.07 -13.07
C SER A 26 28.04 11.16 -13.55
N PRO A 27 28.32 9.89 -13.87
CA PRO A 27 27.29 8.98 -14.32
C PRO A 27 26.19 8.93 -13.26
N LYS A 28 24.95 9.22 -13.68
CA LYS A 28 23.78 9.11 -12.82
C LYS A 28 23.72 7.65 -12.36
N ALA A 29 23.69 7.44 -11.05
CA ALA A 29 23.54 6.09 -10.51
C ALA A 29 22.30 5.43 -11.12
N PRO A 30 22.38 4.12 -11.47
CA PRO A 30 21.27 3.42 -12.09
C PRO A 30 20.05 3.44 -11.17
N VAL A 31 18.87 3.64 -11.75
CA VAL A 31 17.60 3.55 -11.01
C VAL A 31 17.30 2.07 -10.79
N GLU A 32 17.10 1.70 -9.53
CA GLU A 32 16.68 0.36 -9.13
C GLU A 32 15.24 0.39 -8.62
N HIS A 33 14.50 -0.69 -8.87
CA HIS A 33 13.17 -0.88 -8.33
C HIS A 33 13.09 -2.16 -7.50
N LEU A 34 12.27 -2.14 -6.46
CA LEU A 34 11.79 -3.33 -5.76
C LEU A 34 10.39 -3.64 -6.29
N VAL A 35 10.17 -4.87 -6.75
CA VAL A 35 8.87 -5.37 -7.21
C VAL A 35 8.52 -6.60 -6.38
N TRP A 36 7.46 -6.52 -5.57
CA TRP A 36 6.98 -7.68 -4.84
C TRP A 36 5.85 -8.36 -5.59
N ALA A 37 5.83 -9.69 -5.52
CA ALA A 37 4.86 -10.52 -6.20
C ALA A 37 4.57 -11.80 -5.43
N ARG A 38 3.45 -12.44 -5.74
CA ARG A 38 3.12 -13.79 -5.31
C ARG A 38 3.40 -14.78 -6.43
N THR A 39 4.07 -15.87 -6.11
CA THR A 39 4.29 -16.99 -7.03
C THR A 39 3.03 -17.86 -7.14
N GLU A 40 3.00 -18.79 -8.11
CA GLU A 40 1.91 -19.77 -8.24
C GLU A 40 1.69 -20.61 -6.97
N SER A 41 2.76 -20.88 -6.20
CA SER A 41 2.69 -21.57 -4.91
C SER A 41 2.17 -20.71 -3.75
N GLY A 42 1.86 -19.44 -4.00
CA GLY A 42 1.42 -18.46 -3.00
C GLY A 42 2.56 -17.83 -2.18
N ALA A 43 3.81 -18.21 -2.42
CA ALA A 43 4.95 -17.59 -1.73
C ALA A 43 5.07 -16.12 -2.15
N THR A 44 5.32 -15.24 -1.18
CA THR A 44 5.53 -13.81 -1.44
C THR A 44 7.02 -13.49 -1.47
N VAL A 45 7.46 -12.83 -2.52
CA VAL A 45 8.87 -12.50 -2.77
C VAL A 45 9.01 -11.10 -3.34
N THR A 46 10.17 -10.48 -3.11
CA THR A 46 10.54 -9.21 -3.70
C THR A 46 11.75 -9.35 -4.60
N TYR A 47 11.62 -8.85 -5.82
CA TYR A 47 12.68 -8.80 -6.81
C TYR A 47 13.27 -7.41 -6.84
N ARG A 48 14.60 -7.32 -6.79
CA ARG A 48 15.32 -6.10 -7.14
C ARG A 48 15.60 -6.15 -8.63
N ILE A 49 15.22 -5.10 -9.35
CA ILE A 49 15.39 -5.00 -10.80
C ILE A 49 16.09 -3.70 -11.18
N ASP A 50 16.84 -3.74 -12.29
CA ASP A 50 17.35 -2.52 -12.93
C ASP A 50 16.25 -1.80 -13.75
N GLU A 51 16.58 -0.62 -14.28
CA GLU A 51 15.71 0.18 -15.15
C GLU A 51 15.27 -0.58 -16.43
N GLY A 52 16.02 -1.59 -16.86
CA GLY A 52 15.68 -2.47 -17.97
C GLY A 52 14.66 -3.55 -17.60
N GLY A 53 14.33 -3.71 -16.32
CA GLY A 53 13.47 -4.78 -15.82
C GLY A 53 14.20 -6.11 -15.59
N ARG A 54 15.53 -6.12 -15.69
CA ARG A 54 16.31 -7.33 -15.44
C ARG A 54 16.50 -7.51 -13.94
N ARG A 55 16.26 -8.74 -13.48
CA ARG A 55 16.46 -9.13 -12.09
C ARG A 55 17.93 -9.02 -11.68
N ILE A 56 18.19 -8.25 -10.63
CA ILE A 56 19.46 -8.13 -9.92
C ILE A 56 19.48 -9.12 -8.74
N ASP A 57 18.41 -9.13 -7.94
CA ASP A 57 18.32 -9.93 -6.71
C ASP A 57 16.89 -10.40 -6.43
N ARG A 58 16.74 -11.35 -5.51
CA ARG A 58 15.46 -11.91 -5.04
C ARG A 58 15.52 -12.16 -3.53
N VAL A 59 14.59 -11.56 -2.79
CA VAL A 59 14.48 -11.66 -1.33
C VAL A 59 13.10 -12.20 -0.97
N ASP A 60 13.03 -13.05 0.06
CA ASP A 60 11.76 -13.57 0.56
C ASP A 60 10.95 -12.49 1.30
N GLY A 61 9.62 -12.54 1.16
CA GLY A 61 8.69 -11.58 1.73
C GLY A 61 8.54 -10.30 0.91
N ILE A 62 7.85 -9.32 1.49
CA ILE A 62 7.56 -8.02 0.86
C ILE A 62 8.57 -6.98 1.36
N ARG A 63 9.24 -6.31 0.43
CA ARG A 63 10.15 -5.19 0.68
C ARG A 63 9.66 -3.92 -0.01
N ILE A 64 9.71 -2.81 0.71
CA ILE A 64 9.25 -1.50 0.27
C ILE A 64 10.38 -0.50 0.45
N ALA A 65 10.79 0.17 -0.63
CA ALA A 65 11.78 1.24 -0.58
C ALA A 65 11.11 2.58 -0.27
N THR A 66 11.74 3.32 0.64
CA THR A 66 11.42 4.70 1.01
C THR A 66 12.69 5.55 0.87
N SER A 67 12.58 6.86 1.04
CA SER A 67 13.75 7.75 1.16
C SER A 67 14.66 7.39 2.33
N GLU A 68 14.08 6.73 3.34
CA GLU A 68 14.70 6.26 4.56
C GLU A 68 15.34 4.86 4.43
N GLY A 69 15.23 4.21 3.27
CA GLY A 69 15.76 2.87 3.02
C GLY A 69 14.68 1.81 2.81
N GLU A 70 15.08 0.54 2.92
CA GLU A 70 14.23 -0.61 2.64
C GLU A 70 13.53 -1.12 3.91
N TRP A 71 12.21 -1.25 3.83
CA TRP A 71 11.34 -1.74 4.91
C TRP A 71 10.78 -3.11 4.57
N ARG A 72 10.60 -3.94 5.58
CA ARG A 72 9.96 -5.25 5.48
C ARG A 72 8.56 -5.19 6.06
N TRP A 73 7.57 -5.62 5.29
CA TRP A 73 6.23 -5.84 5.80
C TRP A 73 6.17 -7.13 6.61
N ILE A 74 5.61 -7.07 7.81
CA ILE A 74 5.43 -8.20 8.70
C ILE A 74 4.02 -8.21 9.26
N THR A 75 3.38 -9.37 9.18
CA THR A 75 2.16 -9.68 9.91
C THR A 75 2.45 -10.66 11.02
N LYS A 76 1.75 -10.51 12.14
CA LYS A 76 1.82 -11.43 13.27
C LYS A 76 0.42 -11.72 13.77
N ARG A 77 0.07 -13.00 13.81
CA ARG A 77 -1.16 -13.48 14.43
C ARG A 77 -0.95 -13.58 15.94
N ILE A 78 -1.86 -13.00 16.70
CA ILE A 78 -1.85 -12.91 18.15
C ILE A 78 -3.13 -13.57 18.64
N PRO A 79 -3.06 -14.51 19.62
CA PRO A 79 -4.26 -15.08 20.21
C PRO A 79 -5.03 -13.98 20.97
N VAL A 80 -6.35 -14.00 20.86
CA VAL A 80 -7.25 -13.05 21.55
C VAL A 80 -8.19 -13.87 22.42
N ALA A 81 -8.41 -13.40 23.64
CA ALA A 81 -9.36 -14.02 24.56
C ALA A 81 -10.79 -13.82 24.06
N THR A 82 -11.64 -14.82 24.30
CA THR A 82 -13.04 -14.86 23.92
C THR A 82 -13.84 -15.41 25.09
N ASP A 83 -15.14 -15.15 25.08
CA ASP A 83 -16.05 -15.53 26.16
C ASP A 83 -16.95 -16.72 25.77
N PRO A 84 -17.36 -17.59 26.70
CA PRO A 84 -18.40 -18.57 26.42
C PRO A 84 -19.73 -17.87 26.12
N CYS A 85 -20.65 -18.57 25.43
CA CYS A 85 -22.02 -18.11 25.32
C CYS A 85 -22.86 -18.62 26.49
N ASP A 86 -23.36 -17.68 27.27
CA ASP A 86 -24.40 -17.93 28.27
C ASP A 86 -25.76 -17.81 27.59
N LEU A 87 -26.30 -18.93 27.13
CA LEU A 87 -27.64 -18.99 26.56
C LEU A 87 -28.65 -19.03 27.71
N GLU A 88 -29.37 -17.94 27.93
CA GLU A 88 -30.39 -17.87 28.98
C GLU A 88 -31.42 -19.01 28.84
N GLY A 89 -31.65 -19.76 29.91
CA GLY A 89 -32.76 -20.71 30.02
C GLY A 89 -32.42 -22.19 29.76
N ASP A 90 -31.23 -22.51 29.24
CA ASP A 90 -30.75 -23.89 29.12
C ASP A 90 -29.36 -24.01 29.77
N ALA A 91 -29.13 -25.08 30.55
CA ALA A 91 -27.87 -25.33 31.24
C ALA A 91 -26.67 -25.65 30.30
N THR A 92 -26.78 -25.32 29.01
CA THR A 92 -25.77 -25.54 27.99
C THR A 92 -25.11 -24.22 27.61
N SER A 93 -24.04 -23.88 28.32
CA SER A 93 -23.10 -22.84 27.87
C SER A 93 -22.34 -23.35 26.65
N LEU A 94 -22.25 -22.56 25.58
CA LEU A 94 -21.28 -22.87 24.52
C LEU A 94 -19.90 -22.41 24.98
N PRO A 95 -18.85 -23.24 24.87
CA PRO A 95 -17.52 -22.83 25.26
C PRO A 95 -17.01 -21.69 24.37
N ALA A 96 -16.11 -20.87 24.94
CA ALA A 96 -15.35 -19.88 24.18
C ALA A 96 -14.62 -20.55 22.99
N GLN A 97 -14.69 -19.96 21.80
CA GLN A 97 -13.97 -20.43 20.62
C GLN A 97 -12.62 -19.72 20.49
N PRO A 98 -11.58 -20.34 19.91
CA PRO A 98 -10.29 -19.68 19.74
C PRO A 98 -10.39 -18.38 18.94
N GLY A 99 -10.02 -17.26 19.57
CA GLY A 99 -9.92 -15.95 18.93
C GLY A 99 -8.52 -15.66 18.41
N TYR A 100 -8.42 -14.86 17.35
CA TYR A 100 -7.15 -14.28 16.92
C TYR A 100 -7.31 -12.92 16.27
N ALA A 101 -6.21 -12.18 16.31
CA ALA A 101 -6.06 -10.95 15.59
C ALA A 101 -4.70 -10.85 14.90
N THR A 102 -4.64 -10.10 13.80
CA THR A 102 -3.41 -9.89 13.04
C THR A 102 -2.90 -8.47 13.24
N SER A 103 -1.72 -8.30 13.84
CA SER A 103 -1.01 -7.02 13.81
C SER A 103 -0.17 -6.93 12.54
N ALA A 104 -0.06 -5.74 11.95
CA ALA A 104 0.79 -5.51 10.78
C ALA A 104 1.73 -4.32 10.99
N SER A 105 3.01 -4.52 10.65
CA SER A 105 4.07 -3.52 10.83
C SER A 105 5.00 -3.45 9.62
N LEU A 106 5.64 -2.30 9.45
CA LEU A 106 6.86 -2.16 8.65
C LEU A 106 8.09 -2.16 9.57
N ILE A 107 9.10 -2.97 9.25
CA ILE A 107 10.36 -3.02 9.99
C ILE A 107 11.51 -2.62 9.07
N ARG A 108 12.26 -1.57 9.42
CA ARG A 108 13.52 -1.24 8.77
C ARG A 108 14.66 -1.83 9.56
N ASP A 109 15.37 -2.75 8.93
CA ASP A 109 16.61 -3.33 9.46
C ASP A 109 17.77 -2.37 9.12
N GLY A 110 18.69 -2.14 10.04
CA GLY A 110 19.77 -1.15 9.86
C GLY A 110 20.55 -0.88 11.15
N ARG A 111 21.31 0.22 11.18
CA ARG A 111 22.05 0.66 12.40
C ARG A 111 21.10 0.92 13.56
N GLU A 112 19.92 1.46 13.27
CA GLU A 112 18.82 1.63 14.20
C GLU A 112 17.60 0.92 13.64
N ARG A 113 17.15 -0.13 14.33
CA ARG A 113 15.92 -0.82 13.99
C ARG A 113 14.75 0.12 14.28
N ARG A 114 13.92 0.39 13.26
CA ARG A 114 12.69 1.18 13.39
C ARG A 114 11.50 0.31 13.00
N GLU A 115 10.40 0.46 13.74
CA GLU A 115 9.13 -0.20 13.47
C GLU A 115 8.02 0.85 13.32
N GLN A 116 7.20 0.69 12.30
CA GLN A 116 5.95 1.44 12.11
C GLN A 116 4.79 0.47 12.28
N ILE A 117 3.87 0.76 13.20
CA ILE A 117 2.67 -0.07 13.40
C ILE A 117 1.60 0.44 12.44
N VAL A 118 1.24 -0.39 11.45
CA VAL A 118 0.29 -0.01 10.39
C VAL A 118 -1.14 -0.34 10.79
N VAL A 119 -1.35 -1.53 11.37
CA VAL A 119 -2.66 -1.95 11.90
C VAL A 119 -2.47 -2.53 13.29
N THR A 120 -3.20 -1.96 14.25
CA THR A 120 -3.40 -2.54 15.57
C THR A 120 -4.81 -3.10 15.61
N PRO A 121 -5.00 -4.37 15.99
CA PRO A 121 -6.35 -4.91 16.16
C PRO A 121 -7.16 -4.13 17.20
N ASP A 122 -8.43 -3.89 16.91
CA ASP A 122 -9.35 -3.34 17.89
C ASP A 122 -9.63 -4.36 18.99
N ALA A 123 -9.89 -3.86 20.21
CA ALA A 123 -10.41 -4.68 21.29
C ALA A 123 -11.87 -5.02 20.98
N VAL A 124 -12.22 -6.30 21.10
CA VAL A 124 -13.59 -6.78 20.96
C VAL A 124 -13.98 -7.46 22.26
N ASP A 125 -14.93 -6.86 22.98
CA ASP A 125 -15.45 -7.40 24.23
C ASP A 125 -16.57 -8.41 23.95
N HIS A 126 -16.71 -9.43 24.80
CA HIS A 126 -17.84 -10.36 24.82
C HIS A 126 -18.10 -11.15 23.52
N ALA A 127 -17.07 -11.34 22.71
CA ALA A 127 -17.16 -12.20 21.55
C ALA A 127 -16.82 -13.66 21.93
N ASN A 128 -17.66 -14.59 21.47
CA ASN A 128 -17.38 -16.01 21.54
C ASN A 128 -16.37 -16.46 20.49
N GLU A 129 -16.33 -15.78 19.34
CA GLU A 129 -15.34 -15.99 18.30
C GLU A 129 -14.89 -14.66 17.69
N ILE A 130 -13.57 -14.51 17.49
CA ILE A 130 -12.98 -13.36 16.81
C ILE A 130 -11.96 -13.86 15.79
N ARG A 131 -12.06 -13.38 14.55
CA ARG A 131 -11.04 -13.59 13.52
C ARG A 131 -10.72 -12.26 12.87
N HIS A 132 -9.54 -11.72 13.12
CA HIS A 132 -9.07 -10.48 12.50
C HIS A 132 -7.84 -10.74 11.62
N ASP A 133 -7.95 -10.34 10.36
CA ASP A 133 -6.98 -10.57 9.29
C ASP A 133 -6.59 -9.24 8.63
N VAL A 134 -5.30 -9.08 8.37
CA VAL A 134 -4.74 -7.90 7.68
C VAL A 134 -3.95 -8.37 6.47
N ALA A 135 -4.28 -7.81 5.31
CA ALA A 135 -3.64 -8.12 4.04
C ALA A 135 -3.09 -6.86 3.37
N LEU A 136 -1.84 -6.94 2.90
CA LEU A 136 -1.31 -5.94 1.96
C LEU A 136 -1.80 -6.29 0.55
N ALA A 137 -2.78 -5.52 0.07
CA ALA A 137 -3.41 -5.71 -1.23
C ALA A 137 -2.53 -5.20 -2.36
N ALA A 138 -1.92 -4.02 -2.18
CA ALA A 138 -1.01 -3.41 -3.15
C ALA A 138 0.03 -2.48 -2.51
N SER A 139 1.07 -2.10 -3.26
CA SER A 139 1.91 -0.93 -2.92
C SER A 139 2.33 -0.10 -4.13
N LEU A 140 2.41 1.22 -3.97
CA LEU A 140 2.88 2.17 -4.97
C LEU A 140 3.91 3.14 -4.37
N GLY A 141 5.19 2.91 -4.65
CA GLY A 141 6.25 3.63 -3.94
C GLY A 141 6.13 3.36 -2.43
N PRO A 142 6.05 4.39 -1.59
CA PRO A 142 5.91 4.23 -0.15
C PRO A 142 4.46 4.00 0.33
N TYR A 143 3.47 4.04 -0.57
CA TYR A 143 2.07 3.90 -0.19
C TYR A 143 1.65 2.43 -0.17
N LEU A 144 1.08 1.99 0.95
CA LEU A 144 0.59 0.63 1.18
C LEU A 144 -0.93 0.61 1.19
N PHE A 145 -1.54 -0.27 0.39
CA PHE A 145 -2.98 -0.46 0.32
C PHE A 145 -3.32 -1.68 1.17
N VAL A 146 -3.91 -1.45 2.33
CA VAL A 146 -4.14 -2.46 3.36
C VAL A 146 -5.64 -2.73 3.49
N GLU A 147 -5.99 -3.99 3.38
CA GLU A 147 -7.31 -4.52 3.72
C GLU A 147 -7.26 -5.08 5.15
N ASP A 148 -8.17 -4.63 5.98
CA ASP A 148 -8.37 -5.05 7.37
C ASP A 148 -9.78 -5.63 7.46
N SER A 149 -9.90 -6.87 7.94
CA SER A 149 -11.16 -7.60 8.05
C SER A 149 -11.28 -8.22 9.42
N THR A 150 -12.42 -8.00 10.08
CA THR A 150 -12.73 -8.57 11.39
C THR A 150 -14.06 -9.31 11.33
N TYR A 151 -14.06 -10.60 11.66
CA TYR A 151 -15.24 -11.39 11.95
C TYR A 151 -15.43 -11.50 13.46
N VAL A 152 -16.66 -11.28 13.93
CA VAL A 152 -17.05 -11.41 15.32
C VAL A 152 -18.33 -12.23 15.41
N TYR A 153 -18.37 -13.18 16.34
CA TYR A 153 -19.60 -13.82 16.82
C TYR A 153 -19.75 -13.58 18.32
N ALA A 154 -20.84 -12.94 18.72
CA ALA A 154 -21.14 -12.59 20.12
C ALA A 154 -22.45 -13.25 20.58
N CYS A 155 -22.59 -14.57 20.35
CA CYS A 155 -23.69 -15.40 20.88
C CYS A 155 -25.10 -15.03 20.43
N GLY A 156 -25.21 -14.20 19.39
CA GLY A 156 -26.48 -13.90 18.74
C GLY A 156 -26.89 -14.95 17.72
N ALA A 157 -27.81 -14.58 16.82
CA ALA A 157 -28.27 -15.46 15.74
C ALA A 157 -27.17 -15.86 14.76
N HIS A 158 -26.17 -15.00 14.54
CA HIS A 158 -25.06 -15.20 13.61
C HIS A 158 -23.90 -14.26 13.94
N GLY A 159 -22.75 -14.48 13.29
CA GLY A 159 -21.62 -13.55 13.34
C GLY A 159 -21.75 -12.41 12.32
N ASN A 160 -20.80 -11.50 12.35
CA ASN A 160 -20.69 -10.38 11.41
C ASN A 160 -19.23 -10.19 10.99
N THR A 161 -19.01 -9.93 9.71
CA THR A 161 -17.72 -9.48 9.17
C THR A 161 -17.80 -8.02 8.80
N THR A 162 -16.87 -7.23 9.34
CA THR A 162 -16.62 -5.84 8.94
C THR A 162 -15.28 -5.75 8.24
N LYS A 163 -15.18 -4.91 7.20
CA LYS A 163 -13.90 -4.57 6.58
C LYS A 163 -13.61 -3.08 6.64
N ARG A 164 -12.33 -2.77 6.62
CA ARG A 164 -11.77 -1.43 6.52
C ARG A 164 -10.69 -1.42 5.45
N PHE A 165 -10.61 -0.30 4.75
CA PHE A 165 -9.55 0.00 3.80
C PHE A 165 -8.67 1.11 4.36
N ILE A 166 -7.36 0.90 4.32
CA ILE A 166 -6.36 1.85 4.81
C ILE A 166 -5.32 2.07 3.71
N VAL A 167 -4.96 3.32 3.45
CA VAL A 167 -3.73 3.62 2.71
C VAL A 167 -2.71 4.22 3.66
N TRP A 168 -1.62 3.49 3.90
CA TRP A 168 -0.53 3.92 4.76
C TRP A 168 0.59 4.57 3.95
N ASP A 169 1.13 5.68 4.43
CA ASP A 169 2.30 6.34 3.85
C ASP A 169 3.55 6.02 4.69
N ALA A 170 4.40 5.12 4.18
CA ALA A 170 5.60 4.68 4.87
C ALA A 170 6.66 5.78 5.07
N GLU A 171 6.64 6.86 4.27
CA GLU A 171 7.54 8.00 4.47
C GLU A 171 7.12 8.84 5.68
N ARG A 172 5.81 8.87 5.97
CA ARG A 172 5.21 9.76 6.97
C ARG A 172 4.70 9.03 8.20
N ASP A 173 4.78 7.70 8.23
CA ASP A 173 4.41 6.88 9.39
C ASP A 173 2.95 7.13 9.83
N ARG A 174 2.04 7.22 8.85
CA ARG A 174 0.62 7.53 9.10
C ARG A 174 -0.29 7.12 7.95
N PRO A 175 -1.60 6.91 8.21
CA PRO A 175 -2.58 6.76 7.13
C PRO A 175 -2.78 8.08 6.39
N ILE A 176 -3.17 7.97 5.12
CA ILE A 176 -3.59 9.10 4.28
C ILE A 176 -5.02 8.89 3.79
N ASP A 177 -5.78 9.97 3.70
CA ASP A 177 -7.15 9.94 3.15
C ASP A 177 -7.10 9.91 1.62
N VAL A 178 -7.09 8.70 1.06
CA VAL A 178 -7.15 8.52 -0.39
C VAL A 178 -8.59 8.58 -0.90
N LEU A 179 -9.57 8.10 -0.11
CA LEU A 179 -10.98 8.06 -0.50
C LEU A 179 -11.54 9.48 -0.72
N GLY A 180 -11.21 10.44 0.15
CA GLY A 180 -11.57 11.85 -0.01
C GLY A 180 -10.89 12.55 -1.20
N THR A 181 -9.95 11.88 -1.88
CA THR A 181 -9.26 12.40 -3.06
C THR A 181 -9.59 11.65 -4.35
N VAL A 182 -10.54 10.72 -4.31
CA VAL A 182 -11.07 10.03 -5.50
C VAL A 182 -11.73 11.07 -6.41
N PRO A 183 -11.40 11.12 -7.71
CA PRO A 183 -12.09 11.98 -8.66
C PRO A 183 -13.53 11.50 -8.90
N ASP A 184 -14.48 12.44 -8.90
CA ASP A 184 -15.90 12.19 -9.20
C ASP A 184 -16.54 10.99 -8.44
N PRO A 185 -16.52 11.00 -7.09
CA PRO A 185 -17.11 9.92 -6.30
C PRO A 185 -18.63 9.79 -6.53
N ALA A 186 -19.33 10.91 -6.77
CA ALA A 186 -20.75 10.91 -7.06
C ALA A 186 -21.06 10.24 -8.40
N GLY A 187 -20.27 10.48 -9.45
CA GLY A 187 -20.41 9.79 -10.72
C GLY A 187 -20.11 8.29 -10.63
N LEU A 188 -19.15 7.87 -9.79
CA LEU A 188 -18.91 6.45 -9.49
C LEU A 188 -20.13 5.81 -8.81
N VAL A 189 -20.71 6.46 -7.81
CA VAL A 189 -21.93 5.99 -7.13
C VAL A 189 -23.10 5.90 -8.11
N ALA A 190 -23.31 6.92 -8.95
CA ALA A 190 -24.37 6.91 -9.95
C ALA A 190 -24.22 5.75 -10.94
N ARG A 191 -23.00 5.46 -11.41
CA ARG A 191 -22.70 4.31 -12.28
C ARG A 191 -22.90 2.96 -11.59
N ALA A 192 -22.61 2.89 -10.29
CA ALA A 192 -22.76 1.67 -9.49
C ALA A 192 -24.23 1.31 -9.25
N SER A 193 -25.13 2.29 -9.21
CA SER A 193 -26.54 2.12 -8.81
C SER A 193 -27.27 1.00 -9.55
N SER A 194 -27.07 0.83 -10.86
CA SER A 194 -27.72 -0.22 -11.65
C SER A 194 -27.22 -1.62 -11.33
N GLU A 195 -25.99 -1.75 -10.85
CA GLU A 195 -25.40 -3.05 -10.48
C GLU A 195 -25.69 -3.40 -9.01
N LEU A 196 -25.77 -2.40 -8.14
CA LEU A 196 -26.09 -2.58 -6.73
C LEU A 196 -27.56 -2.91 -6.48
N HIS A 197 -28.47 -2.44 -7.34
CA HIS A 197 -29.91 -2.71 -7.27
C HIS A 197 -30.40 -3.50 -8.50
N PRO A 198 -30.06 -4.80 -8.62
CA PRO A 198 -30.57 -5.60 -9.73
C PRO A 198 -32.10 -5.67 -9.65
N ALA A 199 -32.78 -5.52 -10.79
CA ALA A 199 -34.24 -5.58 -10.86
C ALA A 199 -34.76 -6.89 -10.23
N GLY A 200 -35.61 -6.77 -9.21
CA GLY A 200 -36.12 -7.91 -8.44
C GLY A 200 -35.35 -8.23 -7.16
N ALA A 201 -34.39 -7.39 -6.74
CA ALA A 201 -33.98 -7.35 -5.34
C ALA A 201 -35.24 -7.15 -4.49
N LEU A 202 -35.50 -8.11 -3.60
CA LEU A 202 -36.72 -8.17 -2.79
C LEU A 202 -36.94 -6.81 -2.11
N ASP A 203 -38.20 -6.39 -2.00
CA ASP A 203 -38.65 -5.32 -1.09
C ASP A 203 -38.45 -5.80 0.38
N GLY A 204 -37.22 -6.13 0.73
CA GLY A 204 -36.81 -6.39 2.10
C GLY A 204 -36.90 -5.09 2.88
N PRO A 205 -37.03 -5.17 4.23
CA PRO A 205 -36.95 -3.98 5.05
C PRO A 205 -35.65 -3.26 4.70
N THR A 206 -35.76 -2.05 4.16
CA THR A 206 -34.64 -1.14 4.14
C THR A 206 -34.21 -1.00 5.59
N LEU A 207 -32.95 -1.33 5.87
CA LEU A 207 -32.29 -0.68 6.98
C LEU A 207 -32.44 0.82 6.62
N ASP A 208 -33.00 1.63 7.50
CA ASP A 208 -33.19 3.09 7.29
C ASP A 208 -32.17 3.84 8.17
N GLY A 209 -30.92 3.41 8.11
CA GLY A 209 -29.78 3.98 8.81
C GLY A 209 -28.93 4.94 7.95
N PRO A 210 -28.07 5.75 8.59
CA PRO A 210 -27.12 6.61 7.87
C PRO A 210 -26.08 5.85 7.01
N ASP A 211 -26.07 4.52 7.03
CA ASP A 211 -25.16 3.65 6.28
C ASP A 211 -25.76 3.07 4.98
N ASP A 212 -26.98 3.44 4.60
CA ASP A 212 -27.65 2.90 3.41
C ASP A 212 -27.31 3.66 2.11
N GLU A 213 -26.55 4.75 2.21
CA GLU A 213 -26.08 5.45 1.03
C GLU A 213 -24.88 4.73 0.41
N ALA A 214 -25.00 4.39 -0.88
CA ALA A 214 -23.90 3.85 -1.65
C ALA A 214 -22.70 4.83 -1.64
N ARG A 215 -21.52 4.34 -1.27
CA ARG A 215 -20.30 5.16 -1.14
C ARG A 215 -19.06 4.42 -1.62
N VAL A 216 -18.02 5.16 -2.02
CA VAL A 216 -16.72 4.57 -2.33
C VAL A 216 -16.06 4.12 -1.03
N THR A 217 -15.81 2.82 -0.90
CA THR A 217 -15.23 2.20 0.30
C THR A 217 -13.77 1.79 0.12
N GLU A 218 -13.34 1.58 -1.12
CA GLU A 218 -11.98 1.19 -1.47
C GLU A 218 -11.57 1.81 -2.80
N VAL A 219 -10.30 2.15 -2.96
CA VAL A 219 -9.71 2.46 -4.27
C VAL A 219 -8.30 1.91 -4.34
N ARG A 220 -8.00 1.15 -5.39
CA ARG A 220 -6.69 0.47 -5.50
C ARG A 220 -6.18 0.45 -6.94
N PRO A 221 -4.85 0.34 -7.14
CA PRO A 221 -4.29 0.15 -8.47
C PRO A 221 -4.62 -1.24 -9.02
N VAL A 222 -4.75 -1.33 -10.34
CA VAL A 222 -4.89 -2.60 -11.07
C VAL A 222 -3.50 -3.05 -11.51
N LEU A 223 -2.96 -4.07 -10.85
CA LEU A 223 -1.60 -4.56 -11.06
C LEU A 223 -1.51 -5.73 -12.04
N ARG A 224 -2.64 -6.22 -12.54
CA ARG A 224 -2.67 -7.29 -13.52
C ARG A 224 -2.34 -6.75 -14.91
N GLY A 225 -1.40 -7.39 -15.59
CA GLY A 225 -1.07 -7.05 -16.98
C GLY A 225 -0.45 -5.66 -17.13
N LEU A 226 0.44 -5.28 -16.20
CA LEU A 226 1.11 -3.98 -16.19
C LEU A 226 1.77 -3.65 -17.53
N ARG A 227 1.56 -2.41 -17.96
CA ARG A 227 2.21 -1.80 -19.13
C ARG A 227 2.82 -0.48 -18.68
N ALA A 228 3.88 -0.04 -19.37
CA ALA A 228 4.48 1.26 -19.09
C ALA A 228 3.46 2.39 -19.33
N GLY A 229 3.54 3.45 -18.53
CA GLY A 229 2.63 4.59 -18.61
C GLY A 229 1.56 4.59 -17.51
N PRO A 230 0.37 5.19 -17.75
CA PRO A 230 -0.63 5.39 -16.72
C PRO A 230 -1.10 4.09 -16.08
N LEU A 231 -1.10 4.06 -14.75
CA LEU A 231 -1.58 2.94 -13.94
C LEU A 231 -3.10 3.01 -13.80
N PRO A 232 -3.86 1.97 -14.22
CA PRO A 232 -5.30 1.94 -14.00
C PRO A 232 -5.64 1.78 -12.51
N PHE A 233 -6.77 2.35 -12.09
CA PHE A 233 -7.33 2.19 -10.76
C PHE A 233 -8.76 1.66 -10.84
N GLU A 234 -9.16 0.95 -9.79
CA GLU A 234 -10.54 0.54 -9.55
C GLU A 234 -11.01 1.12 -8.22
N ALA A 235 -12.23 1.64 -8.21
CA ALA A 235 -12.93 2.04 -6.99
C ALA A 235 -14.01 1.00 -6.69
N GLN A 236 -14.10 0.57 -5.44
CA GLN A 236 -15.22 -0.21 -4.94
C GLN A 236 -16.28 0.74 -4.40
N VAL A 237 -17.49 0.64 -4.91
CA VAL A 237 -18.67 1.31 -4.35
C VAL A 237 -19.47 0.26 -3.61
N THR A 238 -19.84 0.56 -2.37
CA THR A 238 -20.55 -0.34 -1.48
C THR A 238 -21.81 0.33 -0.95
N VAL A 239 -22.88 -0.46 -0.81
CA VAL A 239 -24.12 -0.08 -0.13
C VAL A 239 -24.47 -1.13 0.93
N ALA A 240 -25.15 -0.73 2.00
CA ALA A 240 -25.74 -1.67 2.94
C ALA A 240 -26.77 -2.57 2.23
N ASP A 241 -26.95 -3.78 2.73
CA ASP A 241 -27.87 -4.77 2.16
C ASP A 241 -28.51 -5.63 3.26
N CYS A 242 -29.58 -6.33 2.90
CA CYS A 242 -30.33 -7.17 3.82
C CYS A 242 -29.49 -8.32 4.40
N TYR A 243 -30.00 -8.87 5.51
CA TYR A 243 -29.43 -10.06 6.12
C TYR A 243 -29.32 -11.21 5.09
N ALA A 244 -28.14 -11.83 5.03
CA ALA A 244 -27.80 -12.90 4.09
C ALA A 244 -27.85 -12.53 2.59
N CYS A 245 -27.95 -11.24 2.27
CA CYS A 245 -27.97 -10.74 0.89
C CYS A 245 -26.60 -10.28 0.37
N SER A 246 -25.61 -10.21 1.28
CA SER A 246 -24.23 -9.82 1.01
C SER A 246 -23.57 -10.66 -0.09
N ASP A 247 -22.69 -10.01 -0.85
CA ASP A 247 -21.81 -10.64 -1.84
C ASP A 247 -20.44 -11.06 -1.27
N GLY A 248 -20.23 -10.87 0.03
CA GLY A 248 -18.97 -11.16 0.74
C GLY A 248 -17.81 -10.20 0.42
N SER A 249 -18.01 -9.18 -0.42
CA SER A 249 -16.95 -8.28 -0.88
C SER A 249 -16.47 -7.32 0.21
N TRP A 250 -17.40 -6.72 0.97
CA TRP A 250 -17.10 -5.70 1.98
C TRP A 250 -17.49 -6.09 3.40
N GLY A 251 -18.66 -6.70 3.60
CA GLY A 251 -19.11 -7.11 4.93
C GLY A 251 -20.38 -7.94 4.87
N SER A 252 -20.80 -8.50 6.00
CA SER A 252 -21.95 -9.44 6.06
C SER A 252 -23.30 -8.83 5.66
N TYR A 253 -23.38 -7.50 5.58
CA TYR A 253 -24.57 -6.70 5.28
C TYR A 253 -24.31 -5.67 4.20
N ALA A 254 -23.53 -6.04 3.19
CA ALA A 254 -23.12 -5.11 2.17
C ALA A 254 -23.01 -5.79 0.81
N ARG A 255 -23.31 -5.04 -0.25
CA ARG A 255 -22.98 -5.35 -1.64
C ARG A 255 -22.04 -4.33 -2.20
N SER A 256 -21.15 -4.77 -3.06
CA SER A 256 -20.22 -3.87 -3.73
C SER A 256 -20.07 -4.17 -5.21
N VAL A 257 -19.72 -3.12 -5.94
CA VAL A 257 -19.28 -3.20 -7.33
C VAL A 257 -17.94 -2.53 -7.47
N ARG A 258 -17.08 -3.07 -8.33
CA ARG A 258 -15.80 -2.44 -8.68
C ARG A 258 -15.91 -1.79 -10.05
N LEU A 259 -15.60 -0.50 -10.11
CA LEU A 259 -15.67 0.31 -11.31
C LEU A 259 -14.30 0.89 -11.63
N PRO A 260 -13.93 1.02 -12.92
CA PRO A 260 -12.77 1.79 -13.32
C PRO A 260 -12.85 3.22 -12.79
N SER A 261 -11.73 3.69 -12.23
CA SER A 261 -11.58 5.01 -11.63
C SER A 261 -10.29 5.67 -12.09
N ALA A 262 -10.28 7.00 -12.08
CA ALA A 262 -9.04 7.76 -12.23
C ALA A 262 -8.20 7.65 -10.96
N PRO A 263 -6.86 7.84 -11.04
CA PRO A 263 -6.01 7.83 -9.86
C PRO A 263 -6.46 8.87 -8.83
N PRO A 264 -6.56 8.52 -7.54
CA PRO A 264 -6.78 9.50 -6.48
C PRO A 264 -5.71 10.60 -6.50
N ARG A 265 -6.10 11.86 -6.26
CA ARG A 265 -5.15 13.00 -6.36
C ARG A 265 -3.94 12.84 -5.44
N ALA A 266 -4.12 12.23 -4.27
CA ALA A 266 -3.03 11.93 -3.33
C ALA A 266 -1.94 11.01 -3.93
N LEU A 267 -2.29 10.23 -4.96
CA LEU A 267 -1.44 9.21 -5.57
C LEU A 267 -0.99 9.56 -6.99
N ALA A 268 -1.44 10.68 -7.56
CA ALA A 268 -1.21 11.04 -8.95
C ALA A 268 0.28 11.04 -9.35
N ALA A 269 1.17 11.49 -8.46
CA ALA A 269 2.62 11.49 -8.69
C ALA A 269 3.26 10.07 -8.76
N ARG A 270 2.50 9.03 -8.43
CA ARG A 270 2.91 7.62 -8.44
C ARG A 270 2.01 6.76 -9.35
N ALA A 271 1.10 7.38 -10.09
CA ALA A 271 0.15 6.70 -10.97
C ALA A 271 0.72 6.37 -12.35
N GLU A 272 2.05 6.22 -12.45
CA GLU A 272 2.75 5.82 -13.66
C GLU A 272 3.61 4.58 -13.36
N VAL A 273 3.52 3.58 -14.23
CA VAL A 273 4.29 2.34 -14.13
C VAL A 273 5.66 2.56 -14.76
N PRO A 274 6.77 2.41 -13.98
CA PRO A 274 8.11 2.52 -14.54
C PRO A 274 8.37 1.48 -15.64
N GLU A 275 9.13 1.84 -16.68
CA GLU A 275 9.40 0.93 -17.81
C GLU A 275 10.01 -0.41 -17.35
N GLY A 276 10.98 -0.38 -16.44
CA GLY A 276 11.60 -1.59 -15.90
C GLY A 276 10.59 -2.49 -15.18
N VAL A 277 9.68 -1.92 -14.40
CA VAL A 277 8.61 -2.68 -13.70
C VAL A 277 7.66 -3.31 -14.72
N ALA A 278 7.26 -2.58 -15.75
CA ALA A 278 6.39 -3.11 -16.81
C ALA A 278 7.07 -4.24 -17.59
N ARG A 279 8.34 -4.06 -17.99
CA ARG A 279 9.14 -5.11 -18.68
C ARG A 279 9.28 -6.35 -17.82
N PHE A 280 9.58 -6.19 -16.52
CA PHE A 280 9.63 -7.29 -15.57
C PHE A 280 8.30 -8.04 -15.49
N ALA A 281 7.19 -7.34 -15.28
CA ALA A 281 5.86 -7.96 -15.19
C ALA A 281 5.47 -8.72 -16.47
N GLN A 282 5.84 -8.20 -17.65
CA GLN A 282 5.58 -8.84 -18.94
C GLN A 282 6.46 -10.08 -19.19
N ALA A 283 7.69 -10.07 -18.70
CA ALA A 283 8.60 -11.22 -18.78
C ALA A 283 8.23 -12.35 -17.78
N HIS A 284 7.41 -12.04 -16.78
CA HIS A 284 7.01 -12.96 -15.71
C HIS A 284 5.49 -13.03 -15.52
N PRO A 285 4.74 -13.54 -16.53
CA PRO A 285 3.27 -13.59 -16.47
C PRO A 285 2.73 -14.58 -15.42
N ASP A 286 3.57 -15.47 -14.89
CA ASP A 286 3.30 -16.40 -13.79
C ASP A 286 3.29 -15.72 -12.41
N LEU A 287 3.79 -14.49 -12.32
CA LEU A 287 3.85 -13.72 -11.08
C LEU A 287 2.64 -12.79 -10.95
N ALA A 288 1.96 -12.88 -9.81
CA ALA A 288 0.96 -11.89 -9.42
C ALA A 288 1.66 -10.71 -8.74
N VAL A 289 2.04 -9.69 -9.53
CA VAL A 289 2.66 -8.45 -9.03
C VAL A 289 1.74 -7.76 -8.02
N GLY A 290 2.27 -7.48 -6.83
CA GLY A 290 1.56 -6.80 -5.76
C GLY A 290 1.98 -5.35 -5.56
N GLY A 291 3.10 -4.91 -6.14
CA GLY A 291 3.46 -3.51 -6.13
C GLY A 291 4.92 -3.27 -6.42
N TRP A 292 5.29 -2.00 -6.46
CA TRP A 292 6.68 -1.60 -6.65
C TRP A 292 7.05 -0.36 -5.84
N SER A 293 8.35 -0.17 -5.65
CA SER A 293 8.96 1.05 -5.10
C SER A 293 10.32 1.29 -5.74
N SER A 294 10.80 2.54 -5.73
CA SER A 294 12.11 2.88 -6.28
C SER A 294 13.12 3.02 -5.15
N VAL A 295 14.28 2.38 -5.31
CA VAL A 295 15.40 2.53 -4.37
C VAL A 295 16.07 3.86 -4.65
N ALA A 296 16.16 4.73 -3.65
CA ALA A 296 16.96 5.94 -3.77
C ALA A 296 18.41 5.54 -4.05
N PRO A 297 19.13 6.19 -4.99
CA PRO A 297 20.56 5.97 -5.15
C PRO A 297 21.23 6.13 -3.79
N SER A 298 21.90 5.08 -3.32
CA SER A 298 22.68 5.16 -2.10
C SER A 298 23.75 6.22 -2.32
N TYR A 299 23.60 7.38 -1.66
CA TYR A 299 24.61 8.41 -1.68
C TYR A 299 25.83 7.85 -0.95
N THR A 300 26.75 7.27 -1.72
CA THR A 300 28.07 6.97 -1.21
C THR A 300 28.79 8.31 -1.20
N ALA A 301 28.93 8.91 -0.01
CA ALA A 301 29.72 10.13 0.12
C ALA A 301 31.08 9.88 -0.56
N PRO A 302 31.56 10.80 -1.42
CA PRO A 302 32.88 10.64 -2.00
C PRO A 302 33.88 10.44 -0.86
N ALA A 303 34.74 9.42 -0.97
CA ALA A 303 35.81 9.19 -0.02
C ALA A 303 36.56 10.51 0.16
N GLN A 304 36.61 11.03 1.38
CA GLN A 304 37.37 12.25 1.64
C GLN A 304 38.85 11.98 1.28
N PRO A 305 39.50 12.85 0.50
CA PRO A 305 40.87 12.66 0.05
C PRO A 305 41.88 12.66 1.21
#